data_AF-A0A2I9DUG4-F1
#
_entry.id   AF-A0A2I9DUG4-F1
#
_cell.length_a   1.000
_cell.length_b   1.000
_cell.length_c   1.000
_cell.angle_alpha   90.00
_cell.angle_beta   90.00
_cell.angle_gamma   90.00
#
_symmetry.space_group_name_H-M   'P 1'
#
loop_
_entity.id
_entity.type
_entity.pdbx_description
1 polymer ?
#
loop_
_entity_poly.entity_id
_entity_poly.type
_entity_poly.pdbx_seq_one_letter_code
_entity_poly.pdbx_strand_id
1 'polypeptide(L)'
;MTRKGRKFEILIETLEKHALNKEGTIISPGYLTDQVTRQLREVDVLIASRVGTSNISIILECRDRKAKQDTTWIEQLNSKLKDLKADKLIAVSSSGFSKPALEKAERYGIETRTFSEIDKTIIESWWQVNHVDFISKQFRIIHFHPHLEDQDFFKKFRVPANPEEKYILDKSENRLLSMTELFRENCNQIISLWGGLIPNGKASRDRINIDCNIPERVLQFIFNEKRSKILKIEIVADLFIVGEKIPLSKVSSYTSPDSTISHVIEYDGFPIKDKSMFRIIRSEDGTATVSLRSE
;
A
#
# COMPACT_ATOMS: atom_id res chain seq x y z
N MET A 1 -10.46 -0.26 -20.55
CA MET A 1 -10.31 -1.72 -20.31
C MET A 1 -8.87 -1.99 -19.92
N THR A 2 -8.61 -2.60 -18.75
CA THR A 2 -7.24 -3.00 -18.36
C THR A 2 -6.71 -4.08 -19.29
N ARG A 3 -5.55 -3.85 -19.91
CA ARG A 3 -4.85 -4.83 -20.75
C ARG A 3 -4.65 -6.15 -19.98
N LYS A 4 -4.95 -7.27 -20.62
CA LYS A 4 -4.70 -8.61 -20.07
C LYS A 4 -3.19 -8.74 -19.79
N GLY A 5 -2.81 -9.04 -18.55
CA GLY A 5 -1.41 -9.09 -18.11
C GLY A 5 -0.92 -7.85 -17.35
N ARG A 6 -1.62 -6.71 -17.41
CA ARG A 6 -1.16 -5.45 -16.78
C ARG A 6 -0.97 -5.54 -15.26
N LYS A 7 -1.78 -6.35 -14.56
CA LYS A 7 -1.60 -6.58 -13.11
C LYS A 7 -0.24 -7.20 -12.79
N PHE A 8 0.19 -8.16 -13.62
CA PHE A 8 1.48 -8.82 -13.47
C PHE A 8 2.63 -7.85 -13.78
N GLU A 9 2.50 -7.04 -14.85
CA GLU A 9 3.46 -5.99 -15.18
C GLU A 9 3.62 -4.97 -14.03
N ILE A 10 2.51 -4.48 -13.44
CA ILE A 10 2.53 -3.55 -12.29
C ILE A 10 3.19 -4.19 -11.07
N LEU A 11 2.95 -5.49 -10.84
CA LEU A 11 3.60 -6.21 -9.75
C LEU A 11 5.11 -6.27 -9.96
N ILE A 12 5.57 -6.66 -11.15
CA ILE A 12 7.00 -6.70 -11.49
C ILE A 12 7.62 -5.30 -11.39
N GLU A 13 7.00 -4.27 -11.96
CA GLU A 13 7.42 -2.88 -11.80
C GLU A 13 7.61 -2.51 -10.32
N THR A 14 6.64 -2.88 -9.48
CA THR A 14 6.70 -2.61 -8.05
C THR A 14 7.88 -3.34 -7.40
N LEU A 15 8.15 -4.60 -7.75
CA LEU A 15 9.28 -5.34 -7.20
C LEU A 15 10.62 -4.75 -7.64
N GLU A 16 10.75 -4.40 -8.92
CA GLU A 16 11.98 -3.79 -9.44
C GLU A 16 12.24 -2.41 -8.83
N LYS A 17 11.20 -1.55 -8.67
CA LYS A 17 11.35 -0.20 -8.09
C LYS A 17 11.99 -0.22 -6.71
N HIS A 18 11.83 -1.34 -6.05
CA HIS A 18 12.20 -1.56 -4.69
C HIS A 18 13.54 -2.26 -4.53
N ALA A 19 13.88 -3.15 -5.46
CA ALA A 19 15.24 -3.67 -5.58
C ALA A 19 16.22 -2.62 -6.12
N LEU A 20 15.71 -1.60 -6.83
CA LEU A 20 16.53 -0.56 -7.45
C LEU A 20 17.11 0.42 -6.43
N ASN A 21 18.41 0.67 -6.57
CA ASN A 21 19.15 1.66 -5.79
C ASN A 21 18.70 3.09 -6.17
N LYS A 22 18.99 4.09 -5.33
CA LYS A 22 18.51 5.49 -5.47
C LYS A 22 18.80 6.19 -6.82
N GLU A 23 19.73 5.68 -7.64
CA GLU A 23 20.16 6.31 -8.89
C GLU A 23 19.44 5.79 -10.15
N GLY A 24 18.61 4.75 -10.02
CA GLY A 24 17.85 4.20 -11.14
C GLY A 24 16.43 4.75 -11.22
N THR A 25 15.89 4.83 -12.43
CA THR A 25 14.50 5.21 -12.72
C THR A 25 13.78 4.05 -13.40
N ILE A 26 12.53 3.80 -13.00
CA ILE A 26 11.66 2.78 -13.62
C ILE A 26 10.48 3.44 -14.32
N ILE A 27 10.22 3.02 -15.55
CA ILE A 27 9.13 3.49 -16.41
C ILE A 27 8.31 2.27 -16.88
N SER A 28 6.98 2.30 -16.68
CA SER A 28 6.08 1.18 -16.99
C SER A 28 4.68 1.69 -17.37
N PRO A 29 4.21 1.49 -18.62
CA PRO A 29 4.98 0.93 -19.74
C PRO A 29 6.13 1.86 -20.15
N GLY A 30 7.24 1.28 -20.59
CA GLY A 30 8.38 1.99 -21.16
C GLY A 30 8.31 2.03 -22.69
N TYR A 31 8.97 3.00 -23.32
CA TYR A 31 9.06 3.09 -24.77
C TYR A 31 10.50 3.39 -25.20
N LEU A 32 11.01 2.63 -26.16
CA LEU A 32 12.31 2.84 -26.79
C LEU A 32 12.14 2.95 -28.32
N THR A 33 13.03 3.68 -28.98
CA THR A 33 13.04 3.80 -30.44
C THR A 33 13.62 2.54 -31.07
N ASP A 34 12.80 1.85 -31.85
CA ASP A 34 13.22 0.74 -32.70
C ASP A 34 14.14 1.26 -33.82
N GLN A 35 15.36 0.75 -33.89
CA GLN A 35 16.40 1.26 -34.79
C GLN A 35 16.16 0.89 -36.25
N VAL A 36 15.34 -0.13 -36.51
CA VAL A 36 15.00 -0.61 -37.85
C VAL A 36 13.86 0.23 -38.41
N THR A 37 12.78 0.38 -37.65
CA THR A 37 11.55 1.04 -38.11
C THR A 37 11.46 2.52 -37.76
N ARG A 38 12.33 3.01 -36.86
CA ARG A 38 12.30 4.36 -36.26
C ARG A 38 11.04 4.70 -35.48
N GLN A 39 10.19 3.72 -35.21
CA GLN A 39 8.98 3.89 -34.41
C GLN A 39 9.27 3.63 -32.93
N LEU A 40 8.45 4.22 -32.05
CA LEU A 40 8.47 3.87 -30.63
C LEU A 40 7.88 2.47 -30.44
N ARG A 41 8.60 1.62 -29.72
CA ARG A 41 8.17 0.27 -29.38
C ARG A 41 8.07 0.17 -27.87
N GLU A 42 6.92 -0.33 -27.43
CA GLU A 42 6.63 -0.53 -26.02
C GLU A 42 7.45 -1.69 -25.43
N VAL A 43 7.87 -1.52 -24.18
CA VAL A 43 8.39 -2.57 -23.30
C VAL A 43 7.60 -2.53 -21.99
N ASP A 44 7.40 -3.69 -21.36
CA ASP A 44 6.53 -3.77 -20.18
C ASP A 44 7.11 -2.96 -19.00
N VAL A 45 8.42 -3.07 -18.77
CA VAL A 45 9.15 -2.24 -17.80
C VAL A 45 10.50 -1.83 -18.39
N LEU A 46 10.83 -0.54 -18.30
CA LEU A 46 12.13 0.02 -18.64
C LEU A 46 12.82 0.53 -17.37
N ILE A 47 14.02 0.04 -17.10
CA ILE A 47 14.91 0.57 -16.07
C ILE A 47 16.00 1.36 -16.77
N ALA A 48 16.09 2.65 -16.46
CA ALA A 48 17.19 3.51 -16.86
C ALA A 48 18.04 3.80 -15.62
N SER A 49 19.33 3.49 -15.67
CA SER A 49 20.24 3.72 -14.55
C SER A 49 21.56 4.28 -15.06
N ARG A 50 22.35 4.83 -14.15
CA ARG A 50 23.71 5.27 -14.42
C ARG A 50 24.67 4.41 -13.62
N VAL A 51 25.66 3.83 -14.30
CA VAL A 51 26.75 3.09 -13.67
C VAL A 51 28.04 3.83 -13.97
N GLY A 52 28.56 4.53 -12.97
CA GLY A 52 29.69 5.45 -13.13
C GLY A 52 29.37 6.58 -14.11
N THR A 53 30.05 6.61 -15.26
CA THR A 53 29.83 7.61 -16.32
C THR A 53 28.89 7.14 -17.42
N SER A 54 28.44 5.89 -17.39
CA SER A 54 27.66 5.27 -18.46
C SER A 54 26.19 5.18 -18.11
N ASN A 55 25.32 5.55 -19.04
CA ASN A 55 23.89 5.26 -18.93
C ASN A 55 23.63 3.83 -19.40
N ILE A 56 22.84 3.09 -18.66
CA ILE A 56 22.39 1.75 -19.00
C ILE A 56 20.87 1.69 -19.04
N SER A 57 20.38 0.88 -19.97
CA SER A 57 18.98 0.61 -20.22
C SER A 57 18.71 -0.89 -20.12
N ILE A 58 17.84 -1.26 -19.19
CA ILE A 58 17.43 -2.65 -18.98
C ILE A 58 15.94 -2.73 -19.28
N ILE A 59 15.56 -3.63 -20.17
CA ILE A 59 14.16 -3.85 -20.51
C ILE A 59 13.68 -5.17 -19.92
N LEU A 60 12.47 -5.18 -19.36
CA LEU A 60 11.82 -6.37 -18.87
C LEU A 60 10.56 -6.64 -19.69
N GLU A 61 10.38 -7.91 -20.04
CA GLU A 61 9.21 -8.41 -20.78
C GLU A 61 8.53 -9.49 -19.97
N CYS A 62 7.25 -9.29 -19.67
CA CYS A 62 6.47 -10.07 -18.73
C CYS A 62 5.51 -11.00 -19.47
N ARG A 63 5.43 -12.25 -19.02
CA ARG A 63 4.50 -13.24 -19.57
C ARG A 63 3.75 -13.97 -18.48
N ASP A 64 2.51 -13.55 -18.30
CA ASP A 64 1.56 -14.19 -17.39
C ASP A 64 0.70 -15.24 -18.13
N ARG A 65 1.15 -16.49 -18.13
CA ARG A 65 0.50 -17.62 -18.80
C ARG A 65 0.68 -18.89 -17.98
N LYS A 66 -0.28 -19.82 -18.07
CA LYS A 66 -0.21 -21.11 -17.38
C LYS A 66 0.89 -22.03 -17.90
N ALA A 67 1.13 -22.04 -19.21
CA ALA A 67 2.16 -22.88 -19.83
C ALA A 67 3.53 -22.20 -19.76
N LYS A 68 4.57 -22.99 -19.45
CA LYS A 68 5.97 -22.56 -19.49
C LYS A 68 6.31 -21.90 -20.82
N GLN A 69 7.17 -20.88 -20.77
CA GLN A 69 7.62 -20.22 -21.99
C GLN A 69 8.69 -21.04 -22.70
N ASP A 70 8.65 -20.98 -24.03
CA ASP A 70 9.44 -21.80 -24.92
C ASP A 70 10.56 -21.01 -25.61
N THR A 71 11.31 -21.70 -26.46
CA THR A 71 12.40 -21.08 -27.23
C THR A 71 11.91 -19.99 -28.16
N THR A 72 10.69 -20.13 -28.70
CA THR A 72 10.08 -19.17 -29.62
C THR A 72 9.99 -17.78 -28.98
N TRP A 73 9.55 -17.73 -27.71
CA TRP A 73 9.47 -16.45 -27.01
C TRP A 73 10.86 -15.84 -26.79
N ILE A 74 11.84 -16.63 -26.36
CA ILE A 74 13.22 -16.16 -26.17
C ILE A 74 13.84 -15.62 -27.47
N GLU A 75 13.57 -16.26 -28.60
CA GLU A 75 14.02 -15.79 -29.92
C GLU A 75 13.39 -14.44 -30.29
N GLN A 76 12.09 -14.28 -30.04
CA GLN A 76 11.39 -13.01 -30.26
C GLN A 76 11.99 -11.89 -29.39
N LEU A 77 12.31 -12.19 -28.13
CA LEU A 77 12.94 -11.26 -27.21
C LEU A 77 14.36 -10.87 -27.66
N ASN A 78 15.15 -11.82 -28.14
CA ASN A 78 16.49 -11.56 -28.68
C ASN A 78 16.44 -10.60 -29.89
N SER A 79 15.50 -10.82 -30.81
CA SER A 79 15.30 -9.88 -31.93
C SER A 79 14.89 -8.50 -31.43
N LYS A 80 13.94 -8.43 -30.49
CA LYS A 80 13.49 -7.17 -29.89
C LYS A 80 14.63 -6.41 -29.19
N LEU A 81 15.49 -7.10 -28.44
CA LEU A 81 16.66 -6.51 -27.78
C LEU A 81 17.60 -5.85 -28.80
N LYS A 82 17.89 -6.53 -29.91
CA LYS A 82 18.74 -6.02 -30.99
C LYS A 82 18.13 -4.79 -31.67
N ASP A 83 16.83 -4.83 -31.94
CA ASP A 83 16.11 -3.72 -32.59
C ASP A 83 16.08 -2.48 -31.69
N LEU A 84 15.95 -2.65 -30.37
CA LEU A 84 15.84 -1.54 -29.42
C LEU A 84 17.18 -1.03 -28.88
N LYS A 85 18.29 -1.76 -29.11
CA LYS A 85 19.62 -1.46 -28.56
C LYS A 85 19.62 -1.18 -27.04
N ALA A 86 18.78 -1.89 -26.30
CA ALA A 86 18.90 -1.89 -24.85
C ALA A 86 20.15 -2.67 -24.42
N ASP A 87 20.72 -2.35 -23.26
CA ASP A 87 21.96 -2.97 -22.76
C ASP A 87 21.69 -4.37 -22.20
N LYS A 88 20.49 -4.62 -21.69
CA LYS A 88 20.08 -5.91 -21.14
C LYS A 88 18.58 -6.14 -21.30
N LEU A 89 18.22 -7.40 -21.57
CA LEU A 89 16.83 -7.87 -21.52
C LEU A 89 16.66 -8.90 -20.41
N ILE A 90 15.58 -8.75 -19.65
CA ILE A 90 15.14 -9.72 -18.65
C ILE A 90 13.77 -10.25 -19.04
N ALA A 91 13.69 -11.55 -19.27
CA ALA A 91 12.44 -12.25 -19.54
C ALA A 91 11.81 -12.70 -18.22
N VAL A 92 10.58 -12.28 -17.95
CA VAL A 92 9.87 -12.59 -16.70
C VAL A 92 8.65 -13.45 -16.98
N SER A 93 8.51 -14.62 -16.34
CA SER A 93 7.32 -15.47 -16.50
C SER A 93 6.71 -15.92 -15.17
N SER A 94 5.37 -15.97 -15.12
CA SER A 94 4.63 -16.51 -13.96
C SER A 94 4.62 -18.05 -13.88
N SER A 95 4.91 -18.75 -14.99
CA SER A 95 4.97 -20.22 -15.04
C SER A 95 6.38 -20.76 -15.30
N GLY A 96 7.36 -19.87 -15.47
CA GLY A 96 8.75 -20.21 -15.76
C GLY A 96 8.98 -20.62 -17.22
N PHE A 97 10.09 -21.33 -17.44
CA PHE A 97 10.65 -21.59 -18.77
C PHE A 97 10.91 -23.09 -18.99
N SER A 98 10.85 -23.55 -20.24
CA SER A 98 11.32 -24.88 -20.61
C SER A 98 12.85 -24.95 -20.57
N LYS A 99 13.42 -26.15 -20.38
CA LYS A 99 14.88 -26.33 -20.37
C LYS A 99 15.55 -25.80 -21.66
N PRO A 100 15.06 -26.10 -22.88
CA PRO A 100 15.63 -25.52 -24.09
C PRO A 100 15.51 -23.99 -24.17
N ALA A 101 14.47 -23.40 -23.58
CA ALA A 101 14.32 -21.95 -23.52
C ALA A 101 15.37 -21.32 -22.60
N LEU A 102 15.66 -21.92 -21.44
CA LEU A 102 16.72 -21.48 -20.53
C LEU A 102 18.10 -21.52 -21.20
N GLU A 103 18.45 -22.65 -21.83
CA GLU A 103 19.72 -22.82 -22.58
C GLU A 103 19.87 -21.75 -23.67
N LYS A 104 18.78 -21.42 -24.38
CA LYS A 104 18.78 -20.39 -25.41
C LYS A 104 18.88 -18.97 -24.84
N ALA A 105 18.23 -18.72 -23.71
CA ALA A 105 18.29 -17.42 -23.04
C ALA A 105 19.71 -17.12 -22.56
N GLU A 106 20.35 -18.09 -21.91
CA GLU A 106 21.76 -18.02 -21.51
C GLU A 106 22.67 -17.72 -22.71
N ARG A 107 22.50 -18.46 -23.83
CA ARG A 107 23.27 -18.24 -25.06
C ARG A 107 23.09 -16.82 -25.63
N TYR A 108 21.92 -16.21 -25.47
CA TYR A 108 21.63 -14.86 -25.96
C TYR A 108 21.91 -13.75 -24.95
N GLY A 109 22.39 -14.08 -23.74
CA GLY A 109 22.57 -13.11 -22.67
C GLY A 109 21.25 -12.51 -22.17
N ILE A 110 20.14 -13.24 -22.34
CA ILE A 110 18.83 -12.87 -21.80
C ILE A 110 18.71 -13.46 -20.41
N GLU A 111 18.59 -12.60 -19.40
CA GLU A 111 18.32 -13.06 -18.03
C GLU A 111 16.87 -13.57 -17.95
N THR A 112 16.66 -14.70 -17.29
CA THR A 112 15.30 -15.21 -17.04
C THR A 112 14.96 -15.06 -15.57
N ARG A 113 13.73 -14.63 -15.28
CA ARG A 113 13.20 -14.56 -13.92
C ARG A 113 11.85 -15.25 -13.85
N THR A 114 11.63 -15.99 -12.78
CA THR A 114 10.35 -16.68 -12.55
C THR A 114 9.67 -16.06 -11.35
N PHE A 115 8.40 -15.69 -11.53
CA PHE A 115 7.50 -15.32 -10.46
C PHE A 115 6.58 -16.51 -10.18
N SER A 116 6.98 -17.38 -9.25
CA SER A 116 6.21 -18.57 -8.89
C SER A 116 5.53 -18.40 -7.55
N GLU A 117 4.31 -18.93 -7.46
CA GLU A 117 3.64 -19.12 -6.18
C GLU A 117 4.46 -20.10 -5.35
N ILE A 118 4.73 -19.76 -4.09
CA ILE A 118 5.39 -20.64 -3.13
C ILE A 118 4.29 -21.43 -2.44
N ASP A 119 4.45 -22.74 -2.39
CA ASP A 119 3.53 -23.62 -1.65
C ASP A 119 3.54 -23.25 -0.15
N LYS A 120 2.36 -23.31 0.47
CA LYS A 120 2.15 -23.02 1.90
C LYS A 120 3.06 -23.83 2.81
N THR A 121 3.33 -25.07 2.44
CA THR A 121 4.23 -25.97 3.17
C THR A 121 5.69 -25.50 3.17
N ILE A 122 6.13 -24.84 2.09
CA ILE A 122 7.48 -24.27 1.98
C ILE A 122 7.57 -22.97 2.80
N ILE A 123 6.50 -22.16 2.81
CA ILE A 123 6.38 -20.95 3.64
C ILE A 123 6.56 -21.32 5.11
N GLU A 124 5.83 -22.30 5.62
CA GLU A 124 5.92 -22.75 7.02
C GLU A 124 7.35 -23.20 7.40
N SER A 125 8.12 -23.71 6.43
CA SER A 125 9.49 -24.19 6.66
C SER A 125 10.56 -23.09 6.65
N TRP A 126 10.37 -21.99 5.90
CA TRP A 126 11.36 -20.92 5.72
C TRP A 126 10.98 -19.61 6.41
N TRP A 127 9.69 -19.43 6.66
CA TRP A 127 9.07 -18.21 7.14
C TRP A 127 8.20 -18.57 8.35
N GLN A 128 8.74 -18.40 9.56
CA GLN A 128 8.06 -18.75 10.81
C GLN A 128 6.83 -17.87 11.13
N VAL A 129 6.40 -17.00 10.19
CA VAL A 129 5.28 -16.08 10.37
C VAL A 129 4.04 -16.67 9.71
N ASN A 130 3.11 -17.17 10.52
CA ASN A 130 1.86 -17.77 10.04
C ASN A 130 0.69 -16.78 9.93
N HIS A 131 0.86 -15.58 10.49
CA HIS A 131 -0.15 -14.52 10.53
C HIS A 131 0.52 -13.16 10.69
N VAL A 132 -0.19 -12.10 10.29
CA VAL A 132 0.14 -10.71 10.65
C VAL A 132 -0.81 -10.30 11.77
N ASP A 133 -0.26 -9.80 12.88
CA ASP A 133 -1.06 -9.18 13.92
C ASP A 133 -1.52 -7.80 13.44
N PHE A 134 -2.82 -7.64 13.28
CA PHE A 134 -3.46 -6.35 13.03
C PHE A 134 -4.00 -5.79 14.34
N ILE A 135 -3.52 -4.63 14.74
CA ILE A 135 -3.94 -3.97 15.98
C ILE A 135 -4.57 -2.62 15.62
N SER A 136 -5.83 -2.44 16.02
CA SER A 136 -6.60 -1.24 15.74
C SER A 136 -7.14 -0.61 17.03
N LYS A 137 -6.95 0.70 17.17
CA LYS A 137 -7.53 1.50 18.25
C LYS A 137 -8.96 1.86 17.88
N GLN A 138 -9.92 1.43 18.70
CA GLN A 138 -11.33 1.68 18.49
C GLN A 138 -11.96 2.37 19.70
N PHE A 139 -13.10 2.99 19.45
CA PHE A 139 -13.85 3.69 20.49
C PHE A 139 -15.34 3.59 20.25
N ARG A 140 -16.11 3.78 21.31
CA ARG A 140 -17.55 3.99 21.28
C ARG A 140 -17.88 5.24 22.08
N ILE A 141 -18.41 6.26 21.42
CA ILE A 141 -18.86 7.49 22.08
C ILE A 141 -20.12 7.17 22.89
N ILE A 142 -20.08 7.48 24.19
CA ILE A 142 -21.20 7.34 25.12
C ILE A 142 -21.88 8.70 25.30
N HIS A 143 -21.07 9.75 25.49
CA HIS A 143 -21.55 11.12 25.58
C HIS A 143 -20.65 12.05 24.78
N PHE A 144 -21.28 13.05 24.17
CA PHE A 144 -20.59 14.15 23.52
C PHE A 144 -21.32 15.43 23.87
N HIS A 145 -20.61 16.40 24.42
CA HIS A 145 -21.17 17.67 24.85
C HIS A 145 -20.27 18.84 24.41
N PRO A 146 -20.63 19.54 23.32
CA PRO A 146 -19.92 20.74 22.91
C PRO A 146 -20.43 21.94 23.71
N HIS A 147 -19.50 22.68 24.30
CA HIS A 147 -19.74 23.97 24.93
C HIS A 147 -19.66 25.05 23.87
N LEU A 148 -20.79 25.69 23.59
CA LEU A 148 -20.92 26.71 22.55
C LEU A 148 -20.87 28.12 23.15
N GLU A 149 -20.48 29.09 22.33
CA GLU A 149 -20.56 30.51 22.68
C GLU A 149 -22.02 30.95 22.92
N ASP A 150 -22.97 30.42 22.14
CA ASP A 150 -24.41 30.52 22.45
C ASP A 150 -24.82 29.35 23.35
N GLN A 151 -24.86 29.60 24.66
CA GLN A 151 -25.15 28.57 25.68
C GLN A 151 -26.56 27.97 25.56
N ASP A 152 -27.50 28.66 24.92
CA ASP A 152 -28.88 28.20 24.77
C ASP A 152 -29.16 27.52 23.42
N PHE A 153 -28.16 27.38 22.55
CA PHE A 153 -28.30 26.85 21.19
C PHE A 153 -29.06 25.51 21.15
N PHE A 154 -28.66 24.53 21.96
CA PHE A 154 -29.30 23.21 21.96
C PHE A 154 -30.75 23.24 22.49
N LYS A 155 -31.04 24.12 23.46
CA LYS A 155 -32.41 24.31 23.97
C LYS A 155 -33.32 24.93 22.91
N LYS A 156 -32.80 25.92 22.19
CA LYS A 156 -33.52 26.66 21.13
C LYS A 156 -33.84 25.76 19.94
N PHE A 157 -32.89 24.94 19.49
CA PHE A 157 -32.99 24.28 18.19
C PHE A 157 -33.28 22.77 18.23
N ARG A 158 -33.32 22.14 19.41
CA ARG A 158 -33.67 20.70 19.58
C ARG A 158 -32.91 19.79 18.60
N VAL A 159 -31.58 19.91 18.61
CA VAL A 159 -30.70 19.19 17.68
C VAL A 159 -30.79 17.67 17.92
N PRO A 160 -30.92 16.85 16.86
CA PRO A 160 -30.90 15.39 16.97
C PRO A 160 -29.58 14.87 17.54
N ALA A 161 -29.66 13.83 18.39
CA ALA A 161 -28.48 13.17 18.94
C ALA A 161 -27.98 12.08 17.96
N ASN A 162 -27.21 12.49 16.96
CA ASN A 162 -26.51 11.57 16.06
C ASN A 162 -25.03 11.97 15.91
N PRO A 163 -24.07 11.18 16.40
CA PRO A 163 -22.66 11.52 16.35
C PRO A 163 -22.06 11.43 14.94
N GLU A 164 -22.75 10.77 14.00
CA GLU A 164 -22.32 10.66 12.59
C GLU A 164 -22.80 11.83 11.72
N GLU A 165 -23.76 12.63 12.20
CA GLU A 165 -24.21 13.82 11.48
C GLU A 165 -23.14 14.91 11.49
N LYS A 166 -22.99 15.57 10.34
CA LYS A 166 -21.94 16.57 10.12
C LYS A 166 -22.36 17.96 10.56
N TYR A 167 -22.44 18.15 11.88
CA TYR A 167 -22.83 19.43 12.49
C TYR A 167 -21.66 20.35 12.82
N ILE A 168 -20.41 19.95 12.64
CA ILE A 168 -19.25 20.78 12.98
C ILE A 168 -18.63 21.32 11.70
N LEU A 169 -18.56 22.64 11.54
CA LEU A 169 -17.78 23.30 10.50
C LEU A 169 -16.40 23.64 11.03
N ASP A 170 -15.39 23.08 10.38
CA ASP A 170 -14.01 23.52 10.48
C ASP A 170 -13.80 24.67 9.50
N LYS A 171 -13.61 25.90 10.01
CA LYS A 171 -13.42 27.08 9.18
C LYS A 171 -12.04 27.17 8.55
N SER A 172 -11.02 26.60 9.19
CA SER A 172 -9.65 26.60 8.67
C SER A 172 -9.56 25.79 7.39
N GLU A 173 -10.24 24.64 7.36
CA GLU A 173 -10.20 23.71 6.22
C GLU A 173 -11.46 23.77 5.36
N ASN A 174 -12.43 24.61 5.74
CA ASN A 174 -13.73 24.77 5.09
C ASN A 174 -14.45 23.43 4.82
N ARG A 175 -14.48 22.56 5.83
CA ARG A 175 -15.13 21.23 5.75
C ARG A 175 -16.08 20.97 6.91
N LEU A 176 -17.08 20.14 6.65
CA LEU A 176 -18.01 19.66 7.66
C LEU A 176 -17.53 18.32 8.24
N LEU A 177 -17.58 18.23 9.56
CA LEU A 177 -17.16 17.11 10.38
C LEU A 177 -18.33 16.60 11.21
N SER A 178 -18.39 15.28 11.36
CA SER A 178 -19.18 14.65 12.40
C SER A 178 -18.45 14.65 13.74
N MET A 179 -19.19 14.34 14.80
CA MET A 179 -18.64 14.22 16.15
C MET A 179 -17.62 13.07 16.22
N THR A 180 -17.92 11.97 15.53
CA THR A 180 -17.04 10.81 15.40
C THR A 180 -15.76 11.14 14.63
N GLU A 181 -15.86 11.89 13.52
CA GLU A 181 -14.70 12.33 12.74
C GLU A 181 -13.79 13.23 13.59
N LEU A 182 -14.34 14.25 14.25
CA LEU A 182 -13.57 15.13 15.11
C LEU A 182 -12.89 14.39 16.27
N PHE A 183 -13.62 13.45 16.91
CA PHE A 183 -13.03 12.68 18.00
C PHE A 183 -11.87 11.81 17.51
N ARG A 184 -12.01 11.15 16.35
CA ARG A 184 -10.98 10.29 15.76
C ARG A 184 -9.69 11.05 15.46
N GLU A 185 -9.78 12.28 14.97
CA GLU A 185 -8.62 13.14 14.69
C GLU A 185 -7.81 13.46 15.95
N ASN A 186 -8.51 13.66 17.07
CA ASN A 186 -7.88 14.06 18.33
C ASN A 186 -7.45 12.84 19.17
N CYS A 187 -8.23 11.76 19.20
CA CYS A 187 -8.00 10.64 20.13
C CYS A 187 -6.73 9.84 19.81
N ASN A 188 -6.32 9.77 18.54
CA ASN A 188 -5.10 9.06 18.14
C ASN A 188 -3.82 9.75 18.61
N GLN A 189 -3.87 11.08 18.82
CA GLN A 189 -2.73 11.89 19.21
C GLN A 189 -2.48 11.86 20.73
N ILE A 190 -3.47 11.45 21.52
CA ILE A 190 -3.38 11.41 22.98
C ILE A 190 -2.85 10.03 23.42
N ILE A 191 -1.52 9.88 23.44
CA ILE A 191 -0.83 8.62 23.76
C ILE A 191 -1.28 8.04 25.11
N SER A 192 -1.53 8.89 26.11
CA SER A 192 -1.92 8.47 27.47
C SER A 192 -3.24 7.71 27.53
N LEU A 193 -4.16 7.92 26.58
CA LEU A 193 -5.46 7.21 26.55
C LEU A 193 -5.32 5.72 26.22
N TRP A 194 -4.22 5.34 25.55
CA TRP A 194 -4.07 4.00 25.00
C TRP A 194 -3.02 3.16 25.74
N GLY A 195 -2.15 3.78 26.55
CA GLY A 195 -0.96 3.13 27.11
C GLY A 195 -1.22 1.93 28.02
N GLY A 196 -2.39 1.85 28.65
CA GLY A 196 -2.79 0.75 29.53
C GLY A 196 -3.68 -0.31 28.88
N LEU A 197 -4.08 -0.13 27.61
CA LEU A 197 -4.98 -1.05 26.92
C LEU A 197 -4.20 -2.15 26.21
N ILE A 198 -4.74 -3.36 26.24
CA ILE A 198 -4.21 -4.52 25.50
C ILE A 198 -5.20 -4.95 24.41
N PRO A 199 -4.72 -5.53 23.29
CA PRO A 199 -5.60 -6.04 22.24
C PRO A 199 -6.63 -7.04 22.76
N ASN A 200 -7.89 -6.86 22.35
CA ASN A 200 -9.07 -7.62 22.77
C ASN A 200 -9.31 -7.64 24.29
N GLY A 201 -8.72 -6.70 25.01
CA GLY A 201 -8.94 -6.51 26.44
C GLY A 201 -10.27 -5.81 26.74
N LYS A 202 -10.50 -5.59 28.03
CA LYS A 202 -11.66 -4.82 28.50
C LYS A 202 -11.53 -3.37 28.05
N ALA A 203 -12.63 -2.80 27.58
CA ALA A 203 -12.69 -1.37 27.26
C ALA A 203 -12.47 -0.50 28.52
N SER A 204 -11.71 0.58 28.36
CA SER A 204 -11.60 1.63 29.37
C SER A 204 -12.63 2.73 29.09
N ARG A 205 -13.31 3.23 30.12
CA ARG A 205 -14.21 4.37 29.98
C ARG A 205 -13.49 5.63 30.43
N ASP A 206 -13.29 6.54 29.49
CA ASP A 206 -12.51 7.76 29.73
C ASP A 206 -13.34 9.01 29.45
N ARG A 207 -13.07 10.05 30.25
CA ARG A 207 -13.60 11.39 30.04
C ARG A 207 -12.51 12.26 29.43
N ILE A 208 -12.78 12.77 28.23
CA ILE A 208 -11.82 13.50 27.41
C ILE A 208 -12.35 14.92 27.24
N ASN A 209 -11.50 15.90 27.50
CA ASN A 209 -11.79 17.31 27.30
C ASN A 209 -10.91 17.82 26.17
N ILE A 210 -11.53 18.40 25.14
CA ILE A 210 -10.83 19.02 24.02
C ILE A 210 -11.07 20.53 24.14
N ASP A 211 -9.99 21.30 24.24
CA ASP A 211 -10.06 22.75 24.10
C ASP A 211 -10.16 23.09 22.61
N CYS A 212 -11.22 23.80 22.24
CA CYS A 212 -11.48 24.19 20.86
C CYS A 212 -11.30 25.70 20.64
N ASN A 213 -10.91 26.43 21.68
CA ASN A 213 -10.67 27.86 21.60
C ASN A 213 -9.21 28.16 21.21
N ILE A 214 -8.76 27.55 20.11
CA ILE A 214 -7.42 27.74 19.56
C ILE A 214 -7.45 28.72 18.36
N PRO A 215 -6.50 29.68 18.26
CA PRO A 215 -6.49 30.66 17.17
C PRO A 215 -6.38 30.05 15.77
N GLU A 216 -5.67 28.94 15.63
CA GLU A 216 -5.30 28.34 14.34
C GLU A 216 -6.42 27.50 13.72
N ARG A 217 -7.40 27.05 14.52
CA ARG A 217 -8.49 26.17 14.08
C ARG A 217 -9.81 26.57 14.73
N VAL A 218 -10.65 27.26 13.97
CA VAL A 218 -11.96 27.73 14.45
C VAL A 218 -13.06 26.73 14.11
N LEU A 219 -13.64 26.11 15.13
CA LEU A 219 -14.75 25.18 14.99
C LEU A 219 -16.10 25.86 15.29
N GLN A 220 -17.11 25.58 14.48
CA GLN A 220 -18.48 26.06 14.69
C GLN A 220 -19.48 24.92 14.64
N PHE A 221 -20.44 24.90 15.57
CA PHE A 221 -21.59 24.02 15.47
C PHE A 221 -22.62 24.65 14.54
N ILE A 222 -23.19 23.87 13.61
CA ILE A 222 -24.13 24.31 12.59
C ILE A 222 -25.38 23.45 12.63
N PHE A 223 -26.55 24.08 12.71
CA PHE A 223 -27.84 23.43 12.59
C PHE A 223 -28.88 24.40 12.05
N ASN A 224 -29.65 24.01 11.03
CA ASN A 224 -30.66 24.85 10.37
C ASN A 224 -30.16 26.28 10.06
N GLU A 225 -29.01 26.38 9.39
CA GLU A 225 -28.31 27.63 9.03
C GLU A 225 -27.79 28.48 10.19
N LYS A 226 -28.16 28.15 11.44
CA LYS A 226 -27.65 28.79 12.65
C LYS A 226 -26.29 28.22 13.00
N ARG A 227 -25.42 29.09 13.52
CA ARG A 227 -24.04 28.75 13.85
C ARG A 227 -23.68 29.27 15.23
N SER A 228 -22.85 28.53 15.94
CA SER A 228 -22.23 29.01 17.18
C SER A 228 -20.81 28.49 17.29
N LYS A 229 -19.88 29.30 17.79
CA LYS A 229 -18.49 28.89 17.98
C LYS A 229 -18.43 27.80 19.06
N ILE A 230 -17.65 26.75 18.81
CA ILE A 230 -17.37 25.70 19.80
C ILE A 230 -16.16 26.13 20.61
N LEU A 231 -16.32 26.24 21.92
CA LEU A 231 -15.26 26.68 22.85
C LEU A 231 -14.51 25.49 23.45
N LYS A 232 -15.26 24.47 23.88
CA LYS A 232 -14.73 23.26 24.51
C LYS A 232 -15.62 22.09 24.12
N ILE A 233 -15.07 20.89 24.12
CA ILE A 233 -15.83 19.66 23.94
C ILE A 233 -15.54 18.69 25.08
N GLU A 234 -16.58 18.13 25.67
CA GLU A 234 -16.48 17.05 26.66
C GLU A 234 -17.01 15.75 26.05
N ILE A 235 -16.22 14.69 26.16
CA ILE A 235 -16.52 13.39 25.56
C ILE A 235 -16.37 12.34 26.64
N VAL A 236 -17.32 11.41 26.69
CA VAL A 236 -17.19 10.16 27.42
C VAL A 236 -17.20 9.05 26.39
N ALA A 237 -16.14 8.26 26.32
CA ALA A 237 -16.02 7.18 25.36
C ALA A 237 -15.49 5.92 26.03
N ASP A 238 -15.97 4.77 25.55
CA ASP A 238 -15.33 3.49 25.81
C ASP A 238 -14.22 3.31 24.77
N LEU A 239 -12.96 3.20 25.20
CA LEU A 239 -11.76 2.99 24.39
C LEU A 239 -11.33 1.54 24.48
N PHE A 240 -11.03 0.91 23.35
CA PHE A 240 -10.60 -0.49 23.31
C PHE A 240 -9.68 -0.74 22.12
N ILE A 241 -8.82 -1.75 22.26
CA ILE A 241 -7.95 -2.19 21.18
C ILE A 241 -8.52 -3.48 20.62
N VAL A 242 -8.72 -3.53 19.31
CA VAL A 242 -9.07 -4.75 18.58
C VAL A 242 -7.77 -5.33 18.02
N GLY A 243 -7.51 -6.59 18.34
CA GLY A 243 -6.40 -7.36 17.78
C GLY A 243 -6.94 -8.49 16.92
N GLU A 244 -6.54 -8.54 15.66
CA GLU A 244 -6.93 -9.61 14.74
C GLU A 244 -5.69 -10.26 14.15
N LYS A 245 -5.73 -11.59 14.03
CA LYS A 245 -4.67 -12.35 13.36
C LYS A 245 -5.09 -12.57 11.93
N ILE A 246 -4.44 -11.88 11.01
CA ILE A 246 -4.73 -12.00 9.59
C ILE A 246 -3.87 -13.15 9.04
N PRO A 247 -4.49 -14.26 8.58
CA PRO A 247 -3.75 -15.37 8.02
C PRO A 247 -3.10 -14.97 6.71
N LEU A 248 -1.92 -15.53 6.44
CA LEU A 248 -1.32 -15.40 5.11
C LEU A 248 -2.12 -16.25 4.13
N SER A 249 -2.57 -15.65 3.02
CA SER A 249 -3.33 -16.37 1.99
C SER A 249 -2.41 -16.96 0.93
N LYS A 250 -1.31 -16.27 0.60
CA LYS A 250 -0.35 -16.73 -0.40
C LYS A 250 1.01 -16.07 -0.23
N VAL A 251 2.10 -16.78 -0.49
CA VAL A 251 3.41 -16.15 -0.69
C VAL A 251 3.91 -16.53 -2.08
N SER A 252 4.53 -15.59 -2.77
CA SER A 252 5.16 -15.80 -4.08
C SER A 252 6.62 -15.37 -4.00
N SER A 253 7.48 -16.04 -4.75
CA SER A 253 8.89 -15.68 -4.88
C SER A 253 9.17 -15.18 -6.28
N TYR A 254 9.90 -14.08 -6.34
CA TYR A 254 10.51 -13.59 -7.56
C TYR A 254 12.00 -13.92 -7.54
N THR A 255 12.42 -14.75 -8.48
CA THR A 255 13.76 -15.37 -8.46
C THR A 255 14.46 -15.18 -9.79
N SER A 256 15.78 -15.01 -9.72
CA SER A 256 16.71 -15.29 -10.82
C SER A 256 17.24 -16.73 -10.67
N PRO A 257 17.97 -17.29 -11.65
CA PRO A 257 18.55 -18.62 -11.53
C PRO A 257 19.50 -18.77 -10.33
N ASP A 258 20.18 -17.68 -9.95
CA ASP A 258 21.26 -17.71 -8.95
C ASP A 258 20.86 -17.10 -7.59
N SER A 259 19.71 -16.42 -7.52
CA SER A 259 19.30 -15.73 -6.29
C SER A 259 17.80 -15.45 -6.20
N THR A 260 17.29 -15.33 -4.97
CA THR A 260 15.95 -14.77 -4.73
C THR A 260 16.02 -13.25 -4.71
N ILE A 261 15.20 -12.61 -5.55
CA ILE A 261 15.16 -11.15 -5.68
C ILE A 261 14.18 -10.55 -4.66
N SER A 262 13.00 -11.16 -4.51
CA SER A 262 11.99 -10.72 -3.55
C SER A 262 11.00 -11.83 -3.20
N HIS A 263 10.42 -11.73 -2.02
CA HIS A 263 9.19 -12.44 -1.66
C HIS A 263 8.01 -11.46 -1.65
N VAL A 264 6.83 -11.94 -2.01
CA VAL A 264 5.56 -11.22 -1.97
C VAL A 264 4.60 -12.01 -1.11
N ILE A 265 3.95 -11.37 -0.14
CA ILE A 265 2.94 -12.01 0.71
C ILE A 265 1.59 -11.36 0.40
N GLU A 266 0.64 -12.17 -0.04
CA GLU A 266 -0.77 -11.83 -0.11
C GLU A 266 -1.48 -12.35 1.14
N TYR A 267 -2.48 -11.61 1.60
CA TYR A 267 -3.27 -11.88 2.79
C TYR A 267 -4.73 -11.59 2.46
N ASP A 268 -5.64 -12.33 3.09
CA ASP A 268 -7.08 -12.15 2.91
C ASP A 268 -7.69 -11.47 4.14
N GLY A 269 -8.56 -10.48 3.93
CA GLY A 269 -9.46 -9.98 4.97
C GLY A 269 -8.93 -8.82 5.83
N PHE A 270 -8.25 -7.82 5.25
CA PHE A 270 -7.89 -6.61 6.00
C PHE A 270 -9.13 -5.79 6.39
N PRO A 271 -9.29 -5.34 7.65
CA PRO A 271 -10.47 -4.54 8.08
C PRO A 271 -10.46 -3.08 7.60
N ILE A 272 -9.41 -2.65 6.89
CA ILE A 272 -9.32 -1.30 6.33
C ILE A 272 -10.02 -1.32 4.97
N LYS A 273 -11.06 -0.48 4.81
CA LYS A 273 -11.81 -0.34 3.55
C LYS A 273 -10.94 0.14 2.38
N ASP A 274 -9.80 0.75 2.65
CA ASP A 274 -8.77 1.03 1.66
C ASP A 274 -7.85 -0.15 1.46
N LYS A 275 -7.63 -0.48 0.19
CA LYS A 275 -6.66 -1.47 -0.29
C LYS A 275 -5.23 -0.96 -0.07
N SER A 276 -4.85 -0.80 1.19
CA SER A 276 -3.46 -0.56 1.56
C SER A 276 -2.65 -1.81 1.25
N MET A 277 -1.64 -1.67 0.38
CA MET A 277 -0.70 -2.74 0.11
C MET A 277 0.31 -2.81 1.25
N PHE A 278 0.32 -3.93 1.96
CA PHE A 278 1.39 -4.22 2.92
C PHE A 278 2.61 -4.66 2.15
N ARG A 279 3.74 -4.00 2.41
CA ARG A 279 5.01 -4.42 1.85
C ARG A 279 5.94 -4.87 2.95
N ILE A 280 6.33 -6.13 2.88
CA ILE A 280 7.35 -6.73 3.74
C ILE A 280 8.64 -6.81 2.93
N ILE A 281 9.66 -6.07 3.35
CA ILE A 281 10.99 -6.10 2.75
C ILE A 281 11.90 -6.83 3.71
N ARG A 282 12.45 -7.97 3.31
CA ARG A 282 13.49 -8.63 4.08
C ARG A 282 14.85 -8.08 3.65
N SER A 283 15.57 -7.48 4.57
CA SER A 283 16.96 -7.08 4.41
C SER A 283 17.87 -8.31 4.40
N GLU A 284 19.08 -8.19 3.82
CA GLU A 284 20.07 -9.27 3.77
C GLU A 284 20.49 -9.79 5.15
N ASP A 285 20.38 -8.96 6.18
CA ASP A 285 20.65 -9.32 7.58
C ASP A 285 19.51 -10.10 8.26
N GLY A 286 18.44 -10.41 7.52
CA GLY A 286 17.28 -11.15 8.01
C GLY A 286 16.22 -10.30 8.70
N THR A 287 16.41 -8.98 8.82
CA THR A 287 15.39 -8.07 9.34
C THR A 287 14.27 -7.87 8.32
N ALA A 288 13.02 -7.80 8.76
CA ALA A 288 11.87 -7.51 7.90
C ALA A 288 11.32 -6.12 8.23
N THR A 289 11.33 -5.21 7.26
CA THR A 289 10.68 -3.90 7.36
C THR A 289 9.27 -4.01 6.77
N VAL A 290 8.26 -3.72 7.58
CA VAL A 290 6.86 -3.61 7.14
C VAL A 290 6.54 -2.15 6.91
N SER A 291 6.28 -1.77 5.66
CA SER A 291 5.80 -0.42 5.33
C SER A 291 4.34 -0.45 4.95
N LEU A 292 3.49 0.26 5.70
CA LEU A 292 2.16 0.64 5.24
C LEU A 292 2.28 1.90 4.39
N ARG A 293 1.73 1.85 3.16
CA ARG A 293 1.29 3.06 2.47
C ARG A 293 -0.23 3.02 2.45
N SER A 294 -0.85 3.96 3.17
CA SER A 294 -2.20 4.39 2.83
C SER A 294 -2.09 5.22 1.54
N GLU A 295 -3.00 5.02 0.60
CA GLU A 295 -3.25 6.02 -0.44
C GLU A 295 -3.75 7.33 0.19
#